data_AF-Q1IKA4-F1
#
_entry.id   AF-Q1IKA4-F1
#
_cell.length_a   1.000
_cell.length_b   1.000
_cell.length_c   1.000
_cell.angle_alpha   90.00
_cell.angle_beta   90.00
_cell.angle_gamma   90.00
#
_symmetry.space_group_name_H-M   'P 1'
#
loop_
_entity.id
_entity.type
_entity.pdbx_description
1 polymer ?
#
loop_
_entity_poly.entity_id
_entity_poly.type
_entity_poly.pdbx_seq_one_letter_code
_entity_poly.pdbx_strand_id
1 'polypeptide(L)'
;MIYMEEREFYDERQEKRTHTLNCPHCHQSGEYEVQWLVRMKKKSLPGRADDRDRAKFAKAKSYMVRRDDLLACKNMRCRKRFEVSGVQSVAFLD
;
A
#
# COMPACT_ATOMS: atom_id res chain seq x y z
N MET A 1 29.84 7.97 -6.17
CA MET A 1 29.14 7.00 -5.31
C MET A 1 27.72 6.88 -5.82
N ILE A 2 27.38 5.76 -6.47
CA ILE A 2 26.00 5.47 -6.85
C ILE A 2 25.42 4.70 -5.66
N TYR A 3 24.67 5.38 -4.79
CA TYR A 3 23.93 4.71 -3.74
C TYR A 3 22.68 4.09 -4.37
N MET A 4 22.53 2.78 -4.28
CA MET A 4 21.31 2.12 -4.74
C MET A 4 20.16 2.53 -3.82
N GLU A 5 19.10 3.10 -4.37
CA GLU A 5 17.94 3.52 -3.60
C GLU A 5 17.11 2.30 -3.18
N GLU A 6 16.50 2.31 -2.00
CA GLU A 6 15.68 1.18 -1.53
C GLU A 6 14.53 0.85 -2.49
N ARG A 7 14.08 1.82 -3.28
CA ARG A 7 13.09 1.63 -4.36
C ARG A 7 13.56 0.63 -5.41
N GLU A 8 14.86 0.54 -5.67
CA GLU A 8 15.41 -0.37 -6.67
C GLU A 8 15.30 -1.85 -6.25
N PHE A 9 15.06 -2.11 -4.95
CA PHE A 9 14.88 -3.47 -4.40
C PHE A 9 13.51 -4.06 -4.71
N TYR A 10 12.56 -3.24 -5.15
CA TYR A 10 11.16 -3.64 -5.30
C TYR A 10 10.68 -3.49 -6.74
N ASP A 11 9.76 -4.36 -7.12
CA ASP A 11 8.86 -4.14 -8.25
C ASP A 11 7.61 -3.44 -7.71
N GLU A 12 7.36 -2.21 -8.19
CA GLU A 12 6.19 -1.41 -7.81
C GLU A 12 5.01 -1.72 -8.75
N ARG A 13 3.85 -2.01 -8.17
CA ARG A 13 2.59 -2.20 -8.91
C ARG A 13 1.45 -1.48 -8.19
N GLN A 14 0.50 -0.97 -8.96
CA GLN A 14 -0.74 -0.43 -8.42
C GLN A 14 -1.79 -1.54 -8.37
N GLU A 15 -2.46 -1.68 -7.24
CA GLU A 15 -3.51 -2.67 -7.03
C GLU A 15 -4.71 -1.99 -6.38
N LYS A 16 -5.92 -2.44 -6.71
CA LYS A 16 -7.14 -2.01 -6.03
C LYS A 16 -7.63 -3.17 -5.17
N ARG A 17 -7.87 -2.91 -3.89
CA ARG A 17 -8.40 -3.91 -2.96
C ARG A 17 -9.73 -3.44 -2.40
N THR A 18 -10.71 -4.32 -2.43
CA THR A 18 -12.03 -4.06 -1.87
C THR A 18 -11.99 -4.27 -0.36
N HIS A 19 -12.47 -3.28 0.38
CA HIS A 19 -12.63 -3.33 1.84
C HIS A 19 -14.05 -2.96 2.23
N THR A 20 -14.61 -3.68 3.19
CA THR A 20 -15.89 -3.33 3.81
C THR A 20 -15.66 -2.25 4.86
N LEU A 21 -16.18 -1.05 4.63
CA LEU A 21 -16.02 0.10 5.52
C LEU A 21 -17.38 0.63 5.96
N ASN A 22 -17.43 1.18 7.17
CA ASN A 22 -18.60 1.86 7.70
C ASN A 22 -18.43 3.38 7.55
N CYS A 23 -19.42 4.05 6.93
CA CYS A 23 -19.40 5.49 6.83
C CYS A 23 -19.78 6.14 8.17
N PRO A 24 -18.91 6.97 8.79
CA PRO A 24 -19.20 7.59 10.09
C PRO A 24 -20.36 8.61 10.04
N HIS A 25 -20.79 9.03 8.85
CA HIS A 25 -21.85 10.03 8.68
C HIS A 25 -23.25 9.43 8.57
N CYS A 26 -23.39 8.22 8.05
CA CYS A 26 -24.70 7.56 7.86
C CYS A 26 -24.76 6.14 8.45
N HIS A 27 -23.66 5.69 9.06
CA HIS A 27 -23.48 4.40 9.71
C HIS A 27 -23.71 3.15 8.84
N GLN A 28 -23.82 3.33 7.53
CA GLN A 28 -23.98 2.24 6.59
C GLN A 28 -22.63 1.61 6.24
N SER A 29 -22.59 0.28 6.29
CA SER A 29 -21.51 -0.52 5.72
C SER A 29 -21.62 -0.56 4.21
N GLY A 30 -20.48 -0.47 3.52
CA GLY A 30 -20.40 -0.69 2.09
C GLY A 30 -19.03 -1.24 1.70
N GLU A 31 -18.94 -1.82 0.52
CA GLU A 31 -17.68 -2.23 -0.07
C GLU A 31 -17.06 -1.06 -0.82
N TYR A 32 -15.81 -0.73 -0.53
CA TYR A 32 -15.07 0.34 -1.17
C TYR A 32 -13.78 -0.19 -1.76
N GLU A 33 -13.47 0.24 -2.98
CA GLU A 33 -12.17 -0.03 -3.58
C GLU A 33 -11.18 1.00 -3.07
N VAL A 34 -10.09 0.52 -2.47
CA VAL A 34 -8.97 1.32 -1.99
C VAL A 34 -7.78 1.03 -2.89
N GLN A 35 -7.10 2.07 -3.34
CA GLN A 35 -5.87 1.97 -4.12
C GLN A 35 -4.68 1.70 -3.21
N TRP A 36 -3.83 0.78 -3.66
CA TRP A 36 -2.62 0.33 -2.99
C TRP A 36 -1.44 0.41 -3.95
N LEU A 37 -0.30 0.84 -3.43
CA LEU A 37 1.00 0.68 -4.06
C LEU A 37 1.68 -0.55 -3.45
N VAL A 38 1.73 -1.62 -4.22
CA VAL A 38 2.39 -2.87 -3.83
C VAL A 38 3.87 -2.78 -4.20
N ARG A 39 4.74 -2.98 -3.21
CA ARG A 39 6.19 -3.09 -3.33
C ARG A 39 6.59 -4.53 -3.09
N MET A 40 6.72 -5.28 -4.18
CA MET A 40 7.14 -6.68 -4.13
C MET A 40 8.66 -6.74 -4.15
N LYS A 41 9.28 -7.40 -3.16
CA LYS A 41 10.72 -7.58 -3.14
C LYS A 41 11.16 -8.38 -4.37
N LYS A 42 12.18 -7.89 -5.08
CA LYS A 42 12.78 -8.62 -6.21
C LYS A 42 13.40 -9.93 -5.74
N LYS A 43 13.55 -10.90 -6.65
CA LYS A 43 14.20 -12.19 -6.32
C LYS A 43 15.71 -12.05 -6.10
N SER A 44 16.34 -11.09 -6.76
CA SER A 44 17.78 -10.84 -6.67
C SER A 44 18.09 -9.36 -6.78
N LEU A 45 19.18 -8.95 -6.15
CA LEU A 45 19.72 -7.60 -6.32
C LEU A 45 20.42 -7.44 -7.67
N PRO A 46 20.41 -6.23 -8.27
CA PRO A 46 21.26 -5.91 -9.40
C PRO A 46 22.74 -6.13 -9.06
N GLY A 47 23.54 -6.61 -10.02
CA GLY A 47 24.95 -6.98 -9.82
C GLY A 47 25.90 -5.85 -9.37
N ARG A 48 25.40 -4.62 -9.20
CA ARG A 48 26.14 -3.46 -8.71
C ARG A 48 25.96 -3.20 -7.20
N ALA A 49 25.29 -4.11 -6.49
CA ALA A 49 25.03 -3.97 -5.06
C ALA A 49 26.29 -4.19 -4.21
N ASP A 50 26.51 -3.33 -3.23
CA ASP A 50 27.56 -3.47 -2.23
C ASP A 50 27.11 -4.34 -1.04
N ASP A 51 28.02 -4.70 -0.12
CA ASP A 51 27.68 -5.53 1.06
C ASP A 51 26.62 -4.89 1.96
N ARG A 52 26.63 -3.56 2.06
CA ARG A 52 25.60 -2.81 2.79
C ARG A 52 24.21 -2.99 2.17
N ASP A 53 24.13 -3.00 0.85
CA ASP A 53 22.88 -3.15 0.12
C ASP A 53 22.36 -4.58 0.19
N ARG A 54 23.28 -5.57 0.13
CA ARG A 54 22.96 -6.98 0.38
C ARG A 54 22.34 -7.18 1.76
N ALA A 55 22.90 -6.56 2.81
CA ALA A 55 22.37 -6.66 4.16
C ALA A 55 20.98 -6.03 4.30
N LYS A 56 20.73 -4.87 3.68
CA LYS A 56 19.40 -4.23 3.65
C LYS A 56 18.39 -5.09 2.89
N PHE A 57 18.77 -5.58 1.72
CA PHE A 57 17.91 -6.44 0.91
C PHE A 57 17.58 -7.75 1.61
N ALA A 58 18.50 -8.35 2.36
CA ALA A 58 18.20 -9.55 3.16
C ALA A 58 17.05 -9.31 4.14
N LYS A 59 17.00 -8.14 4.76
CA LYS A 59 15.95 -7.73 5.72
C LYS A 59 14.68 -7.16 5.08
N ALA A 60 14.75 -6.77 3.81
CA ALA A 60 13.59 -6.25 3.07
C ALA A 60 12.46 -7.30 3.03
N LYS A 61 11.23 -6.84 3.25
CA LYS A 61 9.99 -7.61 3.10
C LYS A 61 9.12 -6.98 2.02
N SER A 62 8.28 -7.77 1.37
CA SER A 62 7.25 -7.22 0.49
C SER A 62 6.18 -6.52 1.33
N TYR A 63 5.67 -5.38 0.86
CA TYR A 63 4.63 -4.64 1.55
C TYR A 63 3.78 -3.85 0.56
N MET A 64 2.62 -3.39 1.01
CA MET A 64 1.74 -2.50 0.27
C MET A 64 1.46 -1.25 1.09
N VAL A 65 1.36 -0.12 0.39
CA VAL A 65 1.07 1.19 0.97
C VAL A 65 -0.24 1.70 0.41
N ARG A 66 -1.18 2.03 1.30
CA ARG A 66 -2.47 2.60 0.93
C ARG A 66 -2.26 3.97 0.29
N ARG A 67 -2.92 4.23 -0.83
CA ARG A 67 -2.86 5.50 -1.56
C ARG A 67 -4.05 6.41 -1.29
N ASP A 68 -5.20 5.84 -1.01
CA ASP A 68 -6.42 6.60 -0.73
C ASP A 68 -6.55 6.86 0.78
N ASP A 69 -6.66 8.14 1.16
CA ASP A 69 -6.94 8.54 2.54
C ASP A 69 -8.41 8.89 2.76
N LEU A 70 -9.12 9.31 1.71
CA LEU A 70 -10.53 9.71 1.76
C LEU A 70 -11.34 8.99 0.69
N LEU A 71 -12.49 8.45 1.08
CA LEU A 71 -13.47 7.84 0.17
C LEU A 71 -14.79 8.59 0.21
N ALA A 72 -15.51 8.59 -0.91
CA ALA A 72 -16.88 9.10 -0.96
C ALA A 72 -17.87 7.99 -0.57
N CYS A 73 -18.78 8.28 0.34
CA CYS A 73 -19.81 7.31 0.74
C CYS A 73 -20.67 6.89 -0.46
N LYS A 74 -20.80 5.58 -0.69
CA LYS A 74 -21.60 5.01 -1.79
C LYS A 74 -23.11 5.21 -1.60
N ASN A 75 -23.57 5.53 -0.40
CA ASN A 75 -24.96 5.89 -0.16
C ASN A 75 -25.29 7.23 -0.82
N MET A 76 -26.18 7.19 -1.82
CA MET A 76 -26.62 8.35 -2.61
C MET A 76 -27.26 9.47 -1.76
N ARG A 77 -27.84 9.15 -0.60
CA ARG A 77 -28.39 10.14 0.34
C ARG A 77 -27.31 10.84 1.16
N CYS A 78 -26.16 10.19 1.37
CA CYS A 78 -25.07 10.72 2.17
C CYS A 78 -24.03 11.44 1.31
N ARG A 79 -23.37 10.72 0.39
CA ARG A 79 -22.28 11.19 -0.51
C ARG A 79 -21.12 11.96 0.16
N LYS A 80 -21.07 12.04 1.49
CA LYS A 80 -19.99 12.70 2.23
C LYS A 80 -18.70 11.91 2.08
N ARG A 81 -17.57 12.62 2.09
CA ARG A 81 -16.24 12.01 2.16
C ARG A 81 -15.93 11.63 3.61
N PHE A 82 -15.24 10.52 3.78
CA PHE A 82 -14.79 10.06 5.09
C PHE A 82 -13.40 9.42 4.96
N GLU A 83 -12.64 9.44 6.05
CA GLU A 83 -11.32 8.82 6.10
C GLU A 83 -11.43 7.31 6.05
N VAL A 84 -10.49 6.66 5.38
CA VAL A 84 -10.37 5.21 5.38
C VAL A 84 -9.88 4.75 6.76
N SER A 85 -10.80 4.67 7.72
CA SER A 85 -10.54 4.17 9.07
C SER A 85 -10.62 2.64 9.11
N GLY A 86 -9.80 2.01 9.97
CA GLY A 86 -9.76 0.55 10.14
C GLY A 86 -8.96 -0.21 9.07
N VAL A 87 -8.50 0.45 8.00
CA VAL A 87 -7.56 -0.13 7.03
C VAL A 87 -6.17 0.42 7.33
N GLN A 88 -5.19 -0.46 7.52
CA GLN A 88 -3.80 -0.06 7.76
C GLN A 88 -3.25 0.76 6.57
N SER A 89 -2.41 1.75 6.86
CA SER A 89 -1.74 2.53 5.80
C SER A 89 -0.59 1.75 5.15
N VAL A 90 0.00 0.81 5.88
CA VAL A 90 1.03 -0.11 5.40
C VAL A 90 0.67 -1.51 5.86
N ALA A 91 0.70 -2.47 4.95
CA ALA A 91 0.49 -3.88 5.25
C ALA A 91 1.62 -4.72 4.64
N PHE A 92 2.19 -5.63 5.42
CA PHE A 92 3.22 -6.54 4.94
C PHE A 92 2.58 -7.70 4.16
N LEU A 93 3.23 -8.08 3.06
CA LEU A 93 2.90 -9.25 2.26
C LEU A 93 3.91 -10.33 2.66
N ASP A 94 3.56 -11.10 3.68
CA ASP A 94 4.32 -12.30 4.10
C ASP A 94 3.98 -13.48 3.18
#